data_AF-A0AA86JSK4-F1
#
_entry.id   AF-A0AA86JSK4-F1
#
_cell.length_a   1.000
_cell.length_b   1.000
_cell.length_c   1.000
_cell.angle_alpha   90.00
_cell.angle_beta   90.00
_cell.angle_gamma   90.00
#
_symmetry.space_group_name_H-M   'P 1'
#
loop_
_entity.id
_entity.type
_entity.pdbx_description
1 polymer ?
#
loop_
_entity_poly.entity_id
_entity_poly.type
_entity_poly.pdbx_seq_one_letter_code
_entity_poly.pdbx_strand_id
1 'polypeptide(L)'
;MSIYHFGQMKVISRGTGRSVIASSAYISGEKLYNEYDGLTHDYTRKQGVVFSEVMLPENAKDEWKNRQILWNEVEKIEKSKVSQLARSFEVGLQTEFTLEENIKLIKEYVKDNFIDKGMCADICIHDKSDGNPHAHVMLTMRKIDEQGKFLPKAEKQYLCRNDKGDEKYLRSNDLKEDRNFEKVYKCRYKNDYKELTNRELEMEEYKNYKKISKYPLDKK
;
A
#
# COMPACT_ATOMS: atom_id res chain seq x y z
N MET A 1 24.80 23.10 -11.84
CA MET A 1 25.31 21.79 -11.39
C MET A 1 24.07 20.99 -11.02
N SER A 2 23.72 19.98 -11.82
CA SER A 2 22.53 19.16 -11.55
C SER A 2 22.77 18.33 -10.29
N ILE A 3 21.95 18.54 -9.27
CA ILE A 3 21.92 17.70 -8.07
C ILE A 3 20.67 16.86 -8.15
N TYR A 4 20.82 15.59 -8.53
CA TYR A 4 19.74 14.62 -8.43
C TYR A 4 19.51 14.31 -6.95
N HIS A 5 18.43 14.84 -6.40
CA HIS A 5 17.98 14.50 -5.05
C HIS A 5 16.77 13.56 -5.13
N PHE A 6 16.94 12.33 -4.66
CA PHE A 6 15.83 11.45 -4.34
C PHE A 6 15.69 11.40 -2.82
N GLY A 7 14.64 12.03 -2.30
CA GLY A 7 14.31 11.97 -0.89
C GLY A 7 13.97 10.54 -0.47
N GLN A 8 14.38 10.14 0.74
CA GLN A 8 14.04 8.83 1.27
C GLN A 8 12.53 8.59 1.20
N MET A 9 12.11 7.43 0.70
CA MET A 9 10.70 7.04 0.73
C MET A 9 10.23 6.89 2.17
N LYS A 10 9.19 7.64 2.53
CA LYS A 10 8.59 7.68 3.87
C LYS A 10 7.24 6.99 3.85
N VAL A 11 6.89 6.36 4.96
CA VAL A 11 5.53 5.83 5.18
C VAL A 11 4.73 6.84 5.99
N ILE A 12 3.53 7.16 5.53
CA ILE A 12 2.52 7.90 6.28
C ILE A 12 1.69 6.85 7.01
N SER A 13 1.76 6.85 8.35
CA SER A 13 1.11 5.83 9.19
C SER A 13 0.37 6.49 10.34
N ARG A 14 -0.84 6.00 10.63
CA ARG A 14 -1.56 6.38 11.86
C ARG A 14 -0.80 5.97 13.11
N GLY A 15 -0.05 4.87 13.05
CA GLY A 15 0.75 4.39 14.18
C GLY A 15 1.84 5.36 14.63
N THR A 16 2.25 6.27 13.74
CA THR A 16 3.20 7.35 14.06
C THR A 16 2.53 8.72 14.19
N GLY A 17 1.20 8.75 14.31
CA GLY A 17 0.41 9.98 14.46
C GLY A 17 0.27 10.79 13.18
N ARG A 18 0.61 10.24 12.00
CA ARG A 18 0.49 10.96 10.72
C ARG A 18 -0.87 10.70 10.07
N SER A 19 -1.46 11.76 9.51
CA SER A 19 -2.68 11.71 8.70
C SER A 19 -2.35 11.79 7.21
N VAL A 20 -3.00 10.96 6.39
CA VAL A 20 -2.83 11.00 4.93
C VAL A 20 -3.56 12.19 4.31
N ILE A 21 -4.72 12.57 4.84
CA ILE A 21 -5.45 13.78 4.42
C ILE A 21 -4.61 15.02 4.76
N ALA A 22 -4.05 15.12 5.97
CA ALA A 22 -3.18 16.23 6.35
C ALA A 22 -1.95 16.33 5.44
N SER A 23 -1.36 15.20 5.08
CA SER A 23 -0.19 15.15 4.20
C SER A 23 -0.56 15.60 2.77
N SER A 24 -1.68 15.11 2.23
CA SER A 24 -2.18 15.51 0.91
C SER A 24 -2.53 17.00 0.86
N ALA A 25 -3.23 17.50 1.88
CA ALA A 25 -3.55 18.93 2.00
C ALA A 25 -2.27 19.78 2.05
N TYR A 26 -1.26 19.35 2.79
CA TYR A 26 0.03 20.05 2.89
C TYR A 26 0.80 20.09 1.57
N ILE A 27 0.83 19.00 0.79
CA ILE A 27 1.55 19.00 -0.49
C ILE A 27 0.78 19.71 -1.60
N SER A 28 -0.56 19.70 -1.57
CA SER A 28 -1.38 20.38 -2.57
C SER A 28 -1.64 21.86 -2.25
N GLY A 29 -1.41 22.29 -1.00
CA GLY A 29 -1.78 23.63 -0.56
C GLY A 29 -3.30 23.81 -0.45
N GLU A 30 -4.04 22.73 -0.21
CA GLU A 30 -5.50 22.74 -0.18
C GLU A 30 -6.07 22.64 1.24
N LYS A 31 -7.39 22.80 1.32
CA LYS A 31 -8.19 22.54 2.51
C LYS A 31 -8.93 21.22 2.34
N LEU A 32 -8.58 20.21 3.15
CA LEU A 32 -9.21 18.89 3.10
C LEU A 32 -9.77 18.48 4.47
N TYR A 33 -10.91 17.82 4.47
CA TYR A 33 -11.57 17.24 5.65
C TYR A 33 -11.25 15.76 5.79
N ASN A 34 -10.84 15.36 6.98
CA ASN A 34 -10.56 13.96 7.31
C ASN A 34 -11.78 13.34 8.00
N GLU A 35 -12.45 12.41 7.29
CA GLU A 35 -13.63 11.73 7.81
C GLU A 35 -13.32 10.79 8.98
N TYR A 36 -12.07 10.33 9.11
CA TYR A 36 -11.67 9.39 10.16
C TYR A 36 -11.58 10.03 11.56
N ASP A 37 -11.04 11.25 11.66
CA ASP A 37 -10.86 11.97 12.92
C ASP A 37 -11.75 13.22 13.06
N GLY A 38 -12.46 13.60 12.00
CA GLY A 38 -13.34 14.76 11.98
C GLY A 38 -12.60 16.11 11.87
N LEU A 39 -11.31 16.10 11.54
CA LEU A 39 -10.50 17.33 11.47
C LEU A 39 -10.45 17.88 10.04
N THR A 40 -10.47 19.20 9.92
CA THR A 40 -10.13 19.89 8.67
C THR A 40 -8.69 20.37 8.69
N HIS A 41 -7.91 20.00 7.67
CA HIS A 41 -6.55 20.44 7.46
C HIS A 41 -6.53 21.52 6.38
N ASP A 42 -6.25 22.76 6.77
CA ASP A 42 -6.29 23.93 5.89
C ASP A 42 -4.87 24.45 5.61
N TYR A 43 -4.35 24.17 4.41
CA TYR A 43 -3.05 24.63 3.94
C TYR A 43 -3.15 25.63 2.79
N THR A 44 -4.31 26.28 2.61
CA THR A 44 -4.56 27.27 1.55
C THR A 44 -3.64 28.48 1.56
N ARG A 45 -2.98 28.74 2.70
CA ARG A 45 -1.97 29.80 2.84
C ARG A 45 -0.60 29.41 2.26
N LYS A 46 -0.39 28.14 1.91
CA LYS A 46 0.87 27.66 1.36
C LYS A 46 1.11 28.26 -0.02
N GLN A 47 2.34 28.71 -0.24
CA GLN A 47 2.80 29.31 -1.48
C GLN A 47 3.77 28.38 -2.21
N GLY A 48 3.89 28.58 -3.51
CA GLY A 48 4.84 27.87 -4.36
C GLY A 48 4.37 26.51 -4.84
N VAL A 49 3.08 26.15 -4.70
CA VAL A 49 2.54 24.96 -5.39
C VAL A 49 2.24 25.36 -6.83
N VAL A 50 3.03 24.85 -7.78
CA VAL A 50 2.93 25.24 -9.20
C VAL A 50 2.23 24.18 -10.06
N PHE A 51 2.05 22.97 -9.54
CA PHE A 51 1.31 21.90 -10.19
C PHE A 51 0.76 20.93 -9.14
N SER A 52 -0.44 20.39 -9.37
CA SER A 52 -1.03 19.33 -8.55
C SER A 52 -1.98 18.46 -9.37
N GLU A 53 -1.81 17.15 -9.30
CA GLU A 53 -2.63 16.18 -10.04
C GLU A 53 -2.69 14.83 -9.31
N VAL A 54 -3.87 14.21 -9.29
CA VAL A 54 -4.03 12.81 -8.92
C VAL A 54 -4.08 11.95 -10.17
N MET A 55 -3.09 11.07 -10.32
CA MET A 55 -3.02 10.06 -11.38
C MET A 55 -3.60 8.73 -10.89
N LEU A 56 -4.43 8.12 -11.74
CA LEU A 56 -5.15 6.89 -11.45
C LEU A 56 -4.76 5.77 -12.42
N PRO A 57 -4.75 4.50 -11.99
CA PRO A 57 -4.70 3.37 -12.91
C PRO A 57 -6.01 3.29 -13.71
N GLU A 58 -5.99 2.65 -14.87
CA GLU A 58 -7.13 2.57 -15.81
C GLU A 58 -8.42 2.05 -15.16
N ASN A 59 -8.31 1.09 -14.24
CA ASN A 59 -9.46 0.47 -13.58
C ASN A 59 -9.95 1.23 -12.33
N ALA A 60 -9.27 2.30 -11.91
CA ALA A 60 -9.71 3.08 -10.75
C ALA A 60 -10.92 3.95 -11.09
N LYS A 61 -11.74 4.21 -10.08
CA LYS A 61 -12.90 5.07 -10.24
C LYS A 61 -12.48 6.52 -10.50
N ASP A 62 -13.07 7.14 -11.51
CA ASP A 62 -12.78 8.54 -11.88
C ASP A 62 -12.98 9.54 -10.73
N GLU A 63 -13.91 9.27 -9.80
CA GLU A 63 -14.14 10.09 -8.61
C GLU A 63 -12.87 10.27 -7.75
N TRP A 64 -11.94 9.31 -7.82
CA TRP A 64 -10.66 9.38 -7.10
C TRP A 64 -9.66 10.34 -7.71
N LYS A 65 -9.93 10.97 -8.87
CA LYS A 65 -9.15 12.13 -9.34
C LYS A 65 -9.27 13.30 -8.37
N ASN A 66 -10.34 13.33 -7.57
CA ASN A 66 -10.45 14.24 -6.45
C ASN A 66 -9.70 13.66 -5.23
N ARG A 67 -8.62 14.33 -4.80
CA ARG A 67 -7.78 13.90 -3.67
C ARG A 67 -8.56 13.77 -2.36
N GLN A 68 -9.58 14.62 -2.13
CA GLN A 68 -10.43 14.53 -0.94
C GLN A 68 -11.11 13.16 -0.86
N ILE A 69 -11.64 12.70 -2.01
CA ILE A 69 -12.36 11.43 -2.12
C ILE A 69 -11.36 10.27 -2.01
N LEU A 70 -10.27 10.30 -2.80
CA LEU A 70 -9.26 9.23 -2.79
C LEU A 70 -8.72 8.98 -1.37
N TRP A 71 -8.29 10.02 -0.67
CA TRP A 71 -7.61 9.86 0.61
C TRP A 71 -8.56 9.50 1.76
N ASN A 72 -9.82 9.95 1.74
CA ASN A 72 -10.83 9.44 2.68
C ASN A 72 -11.20 7.98 2.39
N GLU A 73 -11.25 7.54 1.12
CA GLU A 73 -11.43 6.13 0.81
C GLU A 73 -10.24 5.27 1.29
N VAL A 74 -9.00 5.78 1.21
CA VAL A 74 -7.82 5.14 1.81
C VAL A 74 -7.92 5.03 3.34
N GLU A 75 -8.40 6.08 4.03
CA GLU A 75 -8.65 5.99 5.47
C GLU A 75 -9.71 4.94 5.81
N LYS A 76 -10.81 4.91 5.06
CA LYS A 76 -11.96 4.02 5.28
C LYS A 76 -11.63 2.54 5.12
N ILE A 77 -10.82 2.17 4.12
CA ILE A 77 -10.42 0.77 3.91
C ILE A 77 -9.42 0.28 4.97
N GLU A 78 -8.70 1.20 5.61
CA GLU A 78 -7.70 0.90 6.61
C GLU A 78 -8.34 0.86 8.01
N LYS A 79 -8.37 -0.32 8.64
CA LYS A 79 -9.14 -0.51 9.88
C LYS A 79 -8.32 -0.42 11.16
N SER A 80 -6.98 -0.48 11.07
CA SER A 80 -6.12 -0.54 12.24
C SER A 80 -5.64 0.85 12.67
N LYS A 81 -5.56 1.10 13.97
CA LYS A 81 -4.95 2.32 14.53
C LYS A 81 -3.48 2.51 14.14
N VAL A 82 -2.80 1.43 13.72
CA VAL A 82 -1.41 1.45 13.24
C VAL A 82 -1.30 1.25 11.73
N SER A 83 -2.39 1.46 10.98
CA SER A 83 -2.40 1.31 9.53
C SER A 83 -1.43 2.29 8.85
N GLN A 84 -0.61 1.74 7.97
CA GLN A 84 0.16 2.51 6.99
C GLN A 84 -0.78 2.96 5.86
N LEU A 85 -0.94 4.25 5.64
CA LEU A 85 -1.97 4.80 4.75
C LEU A 85 -1.43 5.03 3.33
N ALA A 86 -0.28 5.65 3.24
CA ALA A 86 0.39 5.97 1.99
C ALA A 86 1.91 5.86 2.15
N ARG A 87 2.59 5.71 1.03
CA ARG A 87 4.04 5.95 0.94
C ARG A 87 4.24 7.26 0.20
N SER A 88 5.25 8.02 0.56
CA SER A 88 5.55 9.31 -0.05
C SER A 88 7.04 9.43 -0.32
N PHE A 89 7.41 10.07 -1.42
CA PHE A 89 8.79 10.45 -1.69
C PHE A 89 8.82 11.85 -2.31
N GLU A 90 10.03 12.41 -2.34
CA GLU A 90 10.29 13.73 -2.91
C GLU A 90 11.41 13.59 -3.93
N VAL A 91 11.31 14.32 -5.04
CA VAL A 91 12.32 14.32 -6.09
C VAL A 91 12.66 15.76 -6.45
N GLY A 92 13.94 16.11 -6.42
CA GLY A 92 14.43 17.37 -6.95
C GLY A 92 14.29 17.40 -8.48
N LEU A 93 13.72 18.47 -9.00
CA LEU A 93 13.49 18.68 -10.43
C LEU A 93 14.64 19.49 -11.05
N GLN A 94 14.80 19.40 -12.37
CA GLN A 94 15.89 20.07 -13.05
C GLN A 94 15.53 21.54 -13.29
N THR A 95 16.39 22.45 -12.84
CA THR A 95 16.21 23.91 -13.01
C THR A 95 16.35 24.35 -14.46
N GLU A 96 17.04 23.54 -15.27
CA GLU A 96 17.27 23.76 -16.69
C GLU A 96 16.04 23.41 -17.54
N PHE A 97 15.06 22.69 -16.97
CA PHE A 97 13.83 22.30 -17.64
C PHE A 97 12.72 23.30 -17.35
N THR A 98 11.86 23.50 -18.34
CA THR A 98 10.58 24.20 -18.14
C THR A 98 9.69 23.43 -17.16
N LEU A 99 8.71 24.11 -16.59
CA LEU A 99 7.71 23.46 -15.74
C LEU A 99 6.99 22.33 -16.48
N GLU A 100 6.65 22.52 -17.76
CA GLU A 100 5.97 21.50 -18.58
C GLU A 100 6.84 20.26 -18.80
N GLU A 101 8.13 20.42 -19.08
CA GLU A 101 9.08 19.31 -19.21
C GLU A 101 9.24 18.54 -17.89
N ASN A 102 9.34 19.27 -16.77
CA ASN A 102 9.41 18.66 -15.44
C ASN A 102 8.11 17.91 -15.08
N ILE A 103 6.94 18.47 -15.40
CA ILE A 103 5.63 17.80 -15.24
C ILE A 103 5.60 16.52 -16.06
N LYS A 104 6.00 16.59 -17.34
CA LYS A 104 6.02 15.41 -18.22
C LYS A 104 6.92 14.32 -17.65
N LEU A 105 8.14 14.67 -17.25
CA LEU A 105 9.11 13.73 -16.70
C LEU A 105 8.60 13.02 -15.44
N ILE A 106 8.04 13.78 -14.47
CA ILE A 106 7.54 13.17 -13.24
C ILE A 106 6.31 12.30 -13.49
N LYS A 107 5.41 12.72 -14.40
CA LYS A 107 4.23 11.93 -14.76
C LYS A 107 4.61 10.62 -15.45
N GLU A 108 5.55 10.64 -16.40
CA GLU A 108 6.06 9.42 -17.06
C GLU A 108 6.70 8.48 -16.04
N TYR A 109 7.58 9.00 -15.18
CA TYR A 109 8.19 8.21 -14.12
C TYR A 109 7.15 7.56 -13.18
N VAL A 110 6.17 8.35 -12.71
CA VAL A 110 5.12 7.87 -11.81
C VAL A 110 4.20 6.86 -12.51
N LYS A 111 3.90 7.09 -13.80
CA LYS A 111 3.09 6.19 -14.60
C LYS A 111 3.73 4.80 -14.69
N ASP A 112 4.95 4.73 -15.22
CA ASP A 112 5.64 3.48 -15.51
C ASP A 112 5.95 2.69 -14.22
N ASN A 113 6.25 3.39 -13.13
CA ASN A 113 6.68 2.75 -11.90
C ASN A 113 5.55 2.38 -10.95
N PHE A 114 4.40 3.08 -11.00
CA PHE A 114 3.35 2.93 -9.99
C PHE A 114 1.94 2.81 -10.59
N ILE A 115 1.55 3.70 -11.51
CA ILE A 115 0.20 3.69 -12.07
C ILE A 115 -0.05 2.40 -12.86
N ASP A 116 0.87 2.04 -13.75
CA ASP A 116 0.79 0.81 -14.55
C ASP A 116 0.86 -0.46 -13.69
N LYS A 117 1.30 -0.34 -12.43
CA LYS A 117 1.31 -1.42 -11.43
C LYS A 117 0.09 -1.40 -10.52
N GLY A 118 -0.91 -0.57 -10.82
CA GLY A 118 -2.21 -0.49 -10.16
C GLY A 118 -2.28 0.46 -8.98
N MET A 119 -1.30 1.32 -8.73
CA MET A 119 -1.32 2.26 -7.60
C MET A 119 -1.89 3.61 -8.03
N CYS A 120 -2.58 4.33 -7.14
CA CYS A 120 -2.91 5.74 -7.40
C CYS A 120 -1.79 6.64 -6.87
N ALA A 121 -1.59 7.79 -7.50
CA ALA A 121 -0.57 8.77 -7.12
C ALA A 121 -1.15 10.19 -7.00
N ASP A 122 -0.80 10.92 -5.94
CA ASP A 122 -1.07 12.35 -5.77
C ASP A 122 0.27 13.09 -5.90
N ILE A 123 0.43 13.83 -6.99
CA ILE A 123 1.65 14.51 -7.38
C ILE A 123 1.45 16.00 -7.15
N CYS A 124 2.39 16.65 -6.49
CA CYS A 124 2.43 18.10 -6.36
C CYS A 124 3.86 18.59 -6.61
N ILE A 125 4.02 19.63 -7.43
CA ILE A 125 5.32 20.28 -7.65
C ILE A 125 5.35 21.59 -6.88
N HIS A 126 6.40 21.76 -6.07
CA HIS A 126 6.70 23.01 -5.38
C HIS A 126 7.86 23.71 -6.07
N ASP A 127 7.67 24.99 -6.37
CA ASP A 127 8.70 25.90 -6.85
C ASP A 127 8.45 27.29 -6.25
N LYS A 128 9.42 27.77 -5.47
CA LYS A 128 9.41 29.10 -4.84
C LYS A 128 10.31 30.09 -5.56
N SER A 129 10.82 29.71 -6.74
CA SER A 129 11.84 30.45 -7.48
C SER A 129 13.12 30.67 -6.68
N ASP A 130 13.44 29.73 -5.77
CA ASP A 130 14.65 29.72 -4.95
C ASP A 130 15.75 28.80 -5.52
N GLY A 131 15.53 28.27 -6.73
CA GLY A 131 16.45 27.35 -7.39
C GLY A 131 16.32 25.89 -6.95
N ASN A 132 15.30 25.54 -6.16
CA ASN A 132 15.07 24.16 -5.71
C ASN A 132 13.63 23.66 -6.00
N PRO A 133 13.22 23.58 -7.28
CA PRO A 133 11.95 22.96 -7.63
C PRO A 133 11.97 21.47 -7.26
N HIS A 134 10.90 20.98 -6.64
CA HIS A 134 10.79 19.58 -6.23
C HIS A 134 9.36 19.06 -6.35
N ALA A 135 9.23 17.78 -6.66
CA ALA A 135 7.97 17.08 -6.68
C ALA A 135 7.78 16.26 -5.40
N HIS A 136 6.64 16.43 -4.74
CA HIS A 136 6.12 15.47 -3.77
C HIS A 136 5.22 14.47 -4.50
N VAL A 137 5.43 13.18 -4.22
CA VAL A 137 4.57 12.11 -4.72
C VAL A 137 4.07 11.30 -3.54
N MET A 138 2.75 11.20 -3.36
CA MET A 138 2.10 10.28 -2.44
C MET A 138 1.45 9.14 -3.22
N LEU A 139 1.67 7.90 -2.79
CA LEU A 139 1.15 6.70 -3.44
C LEU A 139 0.29 5.90 -2.45
N THR A 140 -0.79 5.31 -2.95
CA THR A 140 -1.61 4.38 -2.18
C THR A 140 -0.79 3.17 -1.73
N MET A 141 -1.06 2.63 -0.55
CA MET A 141 -0.39 1.39 -0.12
C MET A 141 -0.90 0.15 -0.84
N ARG A 142 -2.14 0.22 -1.34
CA ARG A 142 -2.86 -0.86 -2.01
C ARG A 142 -2.98 -0.56 -3.49
N LYS A 143 -2.89 -1.63 -4.28
CA LYS A 143 -3.18 -1.60 -5.71
C LYS A 143 -4.69 -1.70 -5.95
N ILE A 144 -5.14 -1.27 -7.11
CA ILE A 144 -6.50 -1.43 -7.62
C ILE A 144 -6.55 -2.67 -8.52
N ASP A 145 -7.57 -3.50 -8.33
CA ASP A 145 -7.84 -4.64 -9.20
C ASP A 145 -8.63 -4.26 -10.45
N GLU A 146 -8.87 -5.23 -11.33
CA GLU A 146 -9.65 -5.08 -12.56
C GLU A 146 -11.11 -4.66 -12.31
N GLN A 147 -11.62 -4.80 -11.07
CA GLN A 147 -12.97 -4.40 -10.67
C GLN A 147 -13.00 -3.02 -10.00
N GLY A 148 -11.88 -2.29 -9.98
CA GLY A 148 -11.79 -0.98 -9.34
C GLY A 148 -11.78 -1.02 -7.82
N LYS A 149 -11.41 -2.15 -7.20
CA LYS A 149 -11.33 -2.30 -5.75
C LYS A 149 -9.89 -2.35 -5.26
N PHE A 150 -9.69 -1.85 -4.04
CA PHE A 150 -8.39 -1.95 -3.37
C PHE A 150 -8.06 -3.40 -2.99
N LEU A 151 -6.93 -3.90 -3.49
CA LEU A 151 -6.36 -5.18 -3.14
C LEU A 151 -5.81 -5.20 -1.70
N PRO A 152 -5.62 -6.39 -1.11
CA PRO A 152 -4.81 -6.56 0.09
C PRO A 152 -3.40 -5.99 -0.09
N LYS A 153 -2.85 -5.32 0.94
CA LYS A 153 -1.45 -4.82 0.93
C LYS A 153 -0.41 -5.92 0.79
N ALA A 154 -0.74 -7.10 1.29
CA ALA A 154 0.09 -8.28 1.23
C ALA A 154 -0.82 -9.48 0.96
N GLU A 155 -0.40 -10.33 0.03
CA GLU A 155 -1.05 -11.60 -0.23
C GLU A 155 -0.29 -12.69 0.52
N LYS A 156 -0.86 -13.17 1.62
CA LYS A 156 -0.29 -14.30 2.33
C LYS A 156 -0.49 -15.57 1.50
N GLN A 157 0.61 -16.26 1.23
CA GLN A 157 0.58 -17.64 0.75
C GLN A 157 0.86 -18.58 1.92
N TYR A 158 0.05 -19.60 2.07
CA TYR A 158 0.16 -20.58 3.13
C TYR A 158 0.79 -21.85 2.58
N LEU A 159 1.66 -22.49 3.36
CA LEU A 159 2.06 -23.86 3.06
C LEU A 159 0.82 -24.74 3.19
N CYS A 160 0.49 -25.42 2.11
CA CYS A 160 -0.62 -26.35 2.06
C CYS A 160 -0.14 -27.72 1.59
N ARG A 161 -0.73 -28.79 2.12
CA ARG A 161 -0.42 -30.18 1.80
C ARG A 161 -1.69 -30.94 1.44
N ASN A 162 -1.62 -31.83 0.45
CA ASN A 162 -2.72 -32.73 0.09
C ASN A 162 -2.57 -34.11 0.76
N ASP A 163 -3.55 -35.00 0.57
CA ASP A 163 -3.52 -36.36 1.12
C ASP A 163 -2.40 -37.26 0.58
N LYS A 164 -1.81 -36.90 -0.55
CA LYS A 164 -0.68 -37.62 -1.15
C LYS A 164 0.67 -37.15 -0.60
N GLY A 165 0.68 -36.10 0.23
CA GLY A 165 1.89 -35.49 0.76
C GLY A 165 2.50 -34.41 -0.14
N ASP A 166 1.86 -34.04 -1.26
CA ASP A 166 2.36 -32.95 -2.11
C ASP A 166 2.16 -31.62 -1.40
N GLU A 167 3.18 -30.76 -1.43
CA GLU A 167 3.17 -29.45 -0.80
C GLU A 167 3.25 -28.32 -1.82
N LYS A 168 2.49 -27.25 -1.58
CA LYS A 168 2.62 -26.00 -2.33
C LYS A 168 2.14 -24.80 -1.53
N TYR A 169 2.58 -23.62 -1.94
CA TYR A 169 2.15 -22.36 -1.34
C TYR A 169 0.92 -21.81 -2.07
N LEU A 170 -0.20 -21.71 -1.36
CA LEU A 170 -1.48 -21.22 -1.92
C LEU A 170 -1.96 -19.97 -1.21
N ARG A 171 -2.61 -19.05 -1.95
CA ARG A 171 -3.38 -17.97 -1.33
C ARG A 171 -4.66 -18.54 -0.73
N SER A 172 -5.27 -17.80 0.20
CA SER A 172 -6.57 -18.19 0.77
C SER A 172 -7.68 -18.33 -0.29
N ASN A 173 -7.60 -17.61 -1.41
CA ASN A 173 -8.59 -17.73 -2.49
C ASN A 173 -8.32 -18.97 -3.33
N ASP A 174 -7.08 -19.21 -3.76
CA ASP A 174 -6.69 -20.42 -4.49
C ASP A 174 -7.05 -21.70 -3.73
N LEU A 175 -6.92 -21.69 -2.40
CA LEU A 175 -7.32 -22.81 -1.54
C LEU A 175 -8.83 -23.10 -1.57
N LYS A 176 -9.68 -22.09 -1.84
CA LYS A 176 -11.13 -22.31 -1.98
C LYS A 176 -11.47 -23.03 -3.27
N GLU A 177 -10.64 -22.85 -4.30
CA GLU A 177 -10.78 -23.44 -5.62
C GLU A 177 -10.17 -24.85 -5.66
N ASP A 178 -8.98 -25.02 -5.09
CA ASP A 178 -8.29 -26.32 -4.98
C ASP A 178 -8.44 -26.91 -3.57
N ARG A 179 -9.61 -27.47 -3.31
CA ARG A 179 -10.01 -28.05 -2.01
C ARG A 179 -9.27 -29.34 -1.64
N ASN A 180 -8.39 -29.85 -2.51
CA ASN A 180 -7.59 -31.04 -2.23
C ASN A 180 -6.40 -30.75 -1.30
N PHE A 181 -6.10 -29.47 -1.06
CA PHE A 181 -5.02 -29.04 -0.18
C PHE A 181 -5.57 -28.49 1.13
N GLU A 182 -4.85 -28.72 2.23
CA GLU A 182 -5.13 -28.15 3.54
C GLU A 182 -3.93 -27.36 4.06
N LYS A 183 -4.20 -26.32 4.85
CA LYS A 183 -3.12 -25.50 5.46
C LYS A 183 -2.35 -26.32 6.50
N VAL A 184 -1.04 -26.17 6.49
CA VAL A 184 -0.13 -26.83 7.43
C VAL A 184 0.13 -25.93 8.64
N TYR A 185 0.17 -26.51 9.83
CA TYR A 185 0.38 -25.83 11.10
C TYR A 185 1.59 -26.39 11.84
N LYS A 186 2.35 -25.52 12.51
CA LYS A 186 3.36 -25.95 13.47
C LYS A 186 2.69 -26.49 14.73
N CYS A 187 2.96 -27.75 15.04
CA CYS A 187 2.35 -28.49 16.14
C CYS A 187 3.42 -29.03 17.09
N ARG A 188 3.05 -29.23 18.36
CA ARG A 188 3.95 -29.74 19.40
C ARG A 188 3.27 -30.79 20.27
N TYR A 189 4.02 -31.81 20.65
CA TYR A 189 3.70 -32.71 21.76
C TYR A 189 4.95 -32.93 22.61
N LYS A 190 4.88 -32.60 23.91
CA LYS A 190 6.05 -32.55 24.80
C LYS A 190 7.17 -31.69 24.18
N ASN A 191 8.33 -32.29 23.91
CA ASN A 191 9.49 -31.65 23.30
C ASN A 191 9.62 -31.92 21.79
N ASP A 192 8.65 -32.63 21.19
CA ASP A 192 8.65 -32.96 19.77
C ASP A 192 7.78 -31.99 18.95
N TYR A 193 8.24 -31.66 17.75
CA TYR A 193 7.63 -30.67 16.86
C TYR A 193 7.37 -31.28 15.49
N LYS A 194 6.14 -31.10 14.97
CA LYS A 194 5.74 -31.55 13.64
C LYS A 194 4.94 -30.49 12.89
N GLU A 195 4.94 -30.59 11.57
CA GLU A 195 4.15 -29.75 10.68
C GLU A 195 2.98 -30.55 10.13
N LEU A 196 1.78 -30.24 10.63
CA LEU A 196 0.60 -31.07 10.44
C LEU A 196 -0.58 -30.27 9.89
N THR A 197 -1.37 -30.86 9.01
CA THR A 197 -2.69 -30.39 8.58
C THR A 197 -3.74 -30.65 9.66
N ASN A 198 -4.98 -30.18 9.45
CA ASN A 198 -6.07 -30.48 10.38
C ASN A 198 -6.43 -31.96 10.32
N ARG A 199 -6.51 -32.52 9.12
CA ARG A 199 -6.77 -33.95 8.92
C ARG A 199 -5.69 -34.83 9.58
N GLU A 200 -4.42 -34.48 9.45
CA GLU A 200 -3.34 -35.23 10.11
C GLU A 200 -3.47 -35.17 11.63
N LEU A 201 -3.88 -34.03 12.22
CA LEU A 201 -4.10 -33.91 13.67
C LEU A 201 -5.23 -34.80 14.21
N GLU A 202 -6.15 -35.25 13.36
CA GLU A 202 -7.21 -36.19 13.72
C GLU A 202 -6.76 -37.66 13.67
N MET A 203 -5.59 -37.95 13.10
CA MET A 203 -5.03 -39.30 13.03
C MET A 203 -4.54 -39.76 14.41
N GLU A 204 -4.70 -41.05 14.68
CA GLU A 204 -4.36 -41.67 15.97
C GLU A 204 -2.87 -41.48 16.36
N GLU A 205 -1.98 -41.47 15.36
CA GLU A 205 -0.54 -41.19 15.54
C GLU A 205 -0.29 -39.77 16.09
N TYR A 206 -1.12 -38.80 15.68
CA TYR A 206 -0.92 -37.37 15.93
C TYR A 206 -1.89 -36.76 16.92
N LYS A 207 -2.86 -37.52 17.45
CA LYS A 207 -3.92 -37.03 18.36
C LYS A 207 -3.44 -36.21 19.56
N ASN A 208 -2.21 -36.44 20.01
CA ASN A 208 -1.60 -35.76 21.16
C ASN A 208 -0.91 -34.43 20.79
N TYR A 209 -0.67 -34.18 19.50
CA TYR A 209 -0.11 -32.92 19.02
C TYR A 209 -1.13 -31.80 19.10
N LYS A 210 -0.66 -30.61 19.49
CA LYS A 210 -1.47 -29.39 19.51
C LYS A 210 -0.80 -28.31 18.69
N LYS A 211 -1.59 -27.50 17.99
CA LYS A 211 -1.11 -26.33 17.27
C LYS A 211 -0.47 -25.34 18.25
N ILE A 212 0.73 -24.87 17.90
CA ILE A 212 1.44 -23.84 18.68
C ILE A 212 0.84 -22.46 18.41
N SER A 213 0.26 -22.29 17.22
CA SER A 213 -0.35 -21.04 16.77
C SER A 213 -1.65 -21.33 16.03
N LYS A 214 -2.60 -20.40 16.15
CA LYS A 214 -3.80 -20.38 15.28
C LYS A 214 -3.47 -20.05 13.83
N TYR A 215 -2.28 -19.49 13.58
CA TYR A 215 -1.82 -19.13 12.25
C TYR A 215 -1.08 -20.30 11.60
N PRO A 216 -1.50 -20.73 10.40
CA PRO A 216 -0.77 -21.72 9.62
C PRO A 216 0.59 -21.19 9.16
N LEU A 217 1.44 -22.10 8.72
CA LEU A 217 2.74 -21.77 8.14
C LEU A 217 2.50 -20.96 6.85
N ASP A 218 3.14 -19.80 6.74
CA ASP A 218 3.10 -18.93 5.58
C ASP A 218 4.48 -18.77 4.95
N LYS A 219 4.49 -18.49 3.64
CA LYS A 219 5.70 -18.12 2.90
C LYS A 219 6.21 -16.80 3.49
N LYS A 220 7.44 -16.80 4.00
CA LYS A 220 8.10 -15.58 4.50
C LYS A 220 8.26 -14.54 3.40
#